data_AF-A0A7X8ZA24-F1
#
_entry.id   AF-A0A7X8ZA24-F1
#
_cell.length_a   1.000
_cell.length_b   1.000
_cell.length_c   1.000
_cell.angle_alpha   90.00
_cell.angle_beta   90.00
_cell.angle_gamma   90.00
#
_symmetry.space_group_name_H-M   'P 1'
#
loop_
_entity.id
_entity.type
_entity.pdbx_description
1 polymer ?
#
loop_
_entity_poly.entity_id
_entity_poly.type
_entity_poly.pdbx_seq_one_letter_code
_entity_poly.pdbx_strand_id
1 'polypeptide(L)'
;MTNNKKSVFNKIDVSADEIKKQFGVDLYLFLDAVSLGLNDVEIADLTGYDLDKVKKVRKRLGNISSKIGINYKKNLPKSSRY
;
A
#
# COMPACT_ATOMS: atom_id res chain seq x y z
N MET A 1 22.97 -10.49 26.52
CA MET A 1 21.62 -10.11 26.05
C MET A 1 21.74 -9.04 24.98
N THR A 2 21.59 -9.38 23.71
CA THR A 2 21.62 -8.42 22.60
C THR A 2 20.20 -7.93 22.32
N ASN A 3 19.94 -6.67 22.65
CA ASN A 3 18.69 -5.97 22.38
C ASN A 3 18.53 -5.78 20.87
N ASN A 4 17.94 -6.77 20.22
CA ASN A 4 17.63 -6.73 18.80
C ASN A 4 16.42 -5.79 18.60
N LYS A 5 16.68 -4.49 18.38
CA LYS A 5 15.69 -3.52 17.91
C LYS A 5 15.16 -4.01 16.56
N LYS A 6 14.13 -4.87 16.60
CA LYS A 6 13.32 -5.27 15.45
C LYS A 6 12.70 -4.00 14.89
N SER A 7 13.36 -3.47 13.86
CA SER A 7 12.88 -2.37 13.04
C SER A 7 11.47 -2.71 12.55
N VAL A 8 10.49 -1.92 12.97
CA VAL A 8 9.03 -2.13 12.83
C VAL A 8 8.56 -1.82 11.41
N PHE A 9 9.29 -2.29 10.39
CA PHE A 9 8.84 -2.23 9.01
C PHE A 9 8.10 -3.53 8.71
N ASN A 10 6.80 -3.54 8.98
CA ASN A 10 5.88 -4.55 8.43
C ASN A 10 5.95 -4.46 6.90
N LYS A 11 6.82 -5.25 6.28
CA LYS A 11 6.78 -5.48 4.84
C LYS A 11 5.43 -6.14 4.56
N ILE A 12 4.55 -5.41 3.90
CA ILE A 12 3.34 -5.96 3.34
C ILE A 12 3.79 -6.93 2.24
N ASP A 13 3.72 -8.23 2.52
CA ASP A 13 4.07 -9.29 1.57
C ASP A 13 2.90 -9.53 0.61
N VAL A 14 2.64 -8.54 -0.25
CA VAL A 14 1.51 -8.56 -1.19
C VAL A 14 2.00 -8.10 -2.56
N SER A 15 1.68 -8.89 -3.60
CA SER A 15 1.99 -8.55 -4.99
C SER A 15 1.01 -7.52 -5.54
N ALA A 16 1.53 -6.46 -6.16
CA ALA A 16 0.72 -5.44 -6.85
C ALA A 16 -0.14 -6.06 -7.97
N ASP A 17 0.41 -7.03 -8.71
CA ASP A 17 -0.30 -7.72 -9.78
C ASP A 17 -1.45 -8.57 -9.25
N GLU A 18 -1.29 -9.19 -8.08
CA GLU A 18 -2.34 -9.96 -7.42
C GLU A 18 -3.49 -9.06 -7.00
N ILE A 19 -3.18 -7.90 -6.38
CA ILE A 19 -4.21 -6.92 -5.99
C ILE A 19 -4.96 -6.37 -7.20
N LYS A 20 -4.23 -6.03 -8.27
CA LYS A 20 -4.84 -5.54 -9.50
C LYS A 20 -5.74 -6.58 -10.15
N LYS A 21 -5.33 -7.86 -10.17
CA LYS A 21 -6.15 -8.96 -10.71
C LYS A 21 -7.38 -9.27 -9.84
N GLN A 22 -7.23 -9.28 -8.52
CA GLN A 22 -8.32 -9.67 -7.61
C GLN A 22 -9.35 -8.55 -7.40
N PHE A 23 -8.90 -7.30 -7.29
CA PHE A 23 -9.73 -6.18 -6.89
C PHE A 23 -9.93 -5.13 -7.99
N GLY A 24 -9.15 -5.17 -9.07
CA GLY A 24 -9.17 -4.13 -10.09
C GLY A 24 -8.60 -2.79 -9.61
N VAL A 25 -7.87 -2.81 -8.49
CA VAL A 25 -7.30 -1.63 -7.84
C VAL A 25 -5.81 -1.57 -8.13
N ASP A 26 -5.33 -0.40 -8.54
CA ASP A 26 -3.88 -0.17 -8.61
C ASP A 26 -3.33 0.00 -7.19
N LEU A 27 -2.50 -0.95 -6.76
CA LEU A 27 -1.95 -0.97 -5.41
C LEU A 27 -1.13 0.29 -5.10
N TYR A 28 -0.36 0.81 -6.06
CA TYR A 28 0.49 1.97 -5.81
C TYR A 28 -0.33 3.25 -5.69
N LEU A 29 -1.33 3.43 -6.55
CA LEU A 29 -2.26 4.54 -6.44
C LEU A 29 -3.02 4.51 -5.11
N PHE A 30 -3.47 3.33 -4.69
CA PHE A 30 -4.11 3.14 -3.39
C PHE A 30 -3.16 3.49 -2.23
N LEU A 31 -1.93 3.00 -2.26
CA LEU A 31 -0.93 3.29 -1.20
C LEU A 31 -0.55 4.77 -1.14
N ASP A 32 -0.46 5.46 -2.28
CA ASP A 32 -0.23 6.90 -2.33
C ASP A 32 -1.38 7.66 -1.66
N ALA A 33 -2.62 7.30 -1.98
CA ALA A 33 -3.81 7.90 -1.37
C ALA A 33 -3.88 7.63 0.16
N VAL A 34 -3.54 6.41 0.60
CA VAL A 34 -3.42 6.10 2.05
C VAL A 34 -2.29 6.91 2.70
N SER A 35 -1.17 7.12 2.00
CA SER A 35 -0.03 7.90 2.50
C SER A 35 -0.36 9.38 2.68
N LEU A 36 -1.27 9.90 1.85
CA LEU A 36 -1.85 11.24 2.00
C LEU A 36 -2.85 11.36 3.17
N GLY A 37 -3.16 10.25 3.85
CA GLY A 37 -4.08 10.25 4.99
C GLY A 37 -5.54 10.09 4.63
N LEU A 38 -5.85 9.77 3.37
CA LEU A 38 -7.22 9.64 2.92
C LEU A 38 -7.91 8.39 3.51
N ASN A 39 -9.18 8.53 3.84
CA ASN A 39 -10.08 7.47 4.27
C ASN A 39 -10.66 6.70 3.07
N ASP A 40 -11.37 5.60 3.30
CA ASP A 40 -11.86 4.74 2.20
C ASP A 40 -12.83 5.46 1.25
N VAL A 41 -13.65 6.38 1.75
CA VAL A 41 -14.57 7.17 0.93
C VAL A 41 -13.79 8.15 0.06
N GLU A 42 -12.85 8.89 0.66
CA GLU A 42 -12.00 9.83 -0.07
C GLU A 42 -11.13 9.13 -1.13
N ILE A 43 -10.62 7.94 -0.84
CA ILE A 43 -9.86 7.15 -1.81
C ILE A 43 -10.78 6.72 -2.96
N ALA A 44 -11.99 6.22 -2.65
CA ALA A 44 -12.95 5.80 -3.68
C ALA A 44 -13.31 6.97 -4.61
N ASP A 45 -13.60 8.14 -4.04
CA ASP A 45 -13.93 9.35 -4.78
C ASP A 45 -12.75 9.84 -5.64
N LEU A 46 -11.52 9.84 -5.09
CA LEU A 46 -10.33 10.31 -5.80
C LEU A 46 -9.90 9.37 -6.92
N THR A 47 -10.03 8.07 -6.73
CA THR A 47 -9.55 7.04 -7.67
C THR A 47 -10.61 6.54 -8.64
N GLY A 48 -11.89 6.82 -8.36
CA GLY A 48 -13.04 6.27 -9.08
C GLY A 48 -13.26 4.77 -8.82
N TYR A 49 -12.65 4.20 -7.79
CA TYR A 49 -12.86 2.80 -7.40
C TYR A 49 -14.12 2.65 -6.55
N ASP A 50 -14.77 1.49 -6.67
CA ASP A 50 -15.90 1.16 -5.78
C ASP A 50 -15.42 1.14 -4.32
N LEU A 51 -16.17 1.82 -3.44
CA LEU A 51 -15.88 1.87 -2.01
C LEU A 51 -15.66 0.48 -1.40
N ASP A 52 -16.42 -0.52 -1.84
CA ASP A 52 -16.27 -1.89 -1.36
C ASP A 52 -14.95 -2.54 -1.78
N LYS A 53 -14.42 -2.20 -2.96
CA LYS A 53 -13.09 -2.66 -3.40
C LYS A 53 -12.00 -2.02 -2.55
N VAL A 54 -12.11 -0.71 -2.32
CA VAL A 54 -11.17 0.06 -1.48
C VAL A 54 -11.11 -0.53 -0.07
N LYS A 55 -12.27 -0.78 0.56
CA LYS A 55 -12.35 -1.42 1.89
C LYS A 55 -11.73 -2.82 1.91
N LYS A 56 -12.00 -3.65 0.89
CA LYS A 56 -11.44 -5.00 0.79
C LYS A 56 -9.91 -4.96 0.65
N VAL A 57 -9.37 -4.07 -0.18
CA VAL A 57 -7.93 -3.88 -0.34
C VAL A 57 -7.30 -3.40 0.96
N ARG A 58 -7.86 -2.38 1.62
CA ARG A 58 -7.36 -1.89 2.92
C ARG A 58 -7.31 -3.02 3.96
N LYS A 59 -8.37 -3.82 4.05
CA LYS A 59 -8.45 -4.98 4.95
C LYS A 59 -7.42 -6.05 4.59
N ARG A 60 -7.25 -6.37 3.31
CA ARG A 60 -6.26 -7.33 2.80
C ARG A 60 -4.83 -6.92 3.15
N LEU A 61 -4.56 -5.61 3.15
CA LEU A 61 -3.26 -5.04 3.49
C LEU A 61 -3.06 -4.86 5.02
N GLY A 62 -3.99 -5.34 5.85
CA GLY A 62 -3.86 -5.28 7.31
C GLY A 62 -4.32 -3.96 7.93
N ASN A 63 -5.34 -3.32 7.35
CA ASN A 63 -5.90 -2.04 7.82
C ASN A 63 -4.87 -0.91 7.90
N ILE A 64 -4.08 -0.78 6.83
CA ILE A 64 -3.05 0.26 6.74
C ILE A 64 -3.66 1.66 6.81
N SER A 65 -2.90 2.58 7.41
CA SER A 65 -3.26 3.99 7.58
C SER A 65 -2.01 4.86 7.39
N SER A 66 -2.17 6.16 7.19
CA SER A 66 -1.06 7.12 7.08
C SER A 66 -0.14 7.15 8.32
N LYS A 67 -0.64 6.73 9.48
CA LYS A 67 0.16 6.58 10.71
C LYS A 67 1.07 5.36 10.68
N ILE A 68 0.72 4.33 9.93
CA ILE A 68 1.61 3.20 9.68
C ILE A 68 2.59 3.73 8.64
N GLY A 69 3.86 3.91 9.01
CA GLY A 69 4.91 4.33 8.09
C GLY A 69 5.12 3.26 7.01
N ILE A 70 4.24 3.25 5.99
CA ILE A 70 4.32 2.41 4.80
C ILE A 70 5.46 2.94 3.94
N ASN A 71 6.70 2.68 4.37
CA ASN A 71 7.88 2.87 3.55
C ASN A 71 7.94 1.69 2.55
N TYR A 72 7.14 1.77 1.49
CA TYR A 72 7.23 0.82 0.39
C TYR A 72 8.43 1.23 -0.47
N LYS A 73 9.46 0.38 -0.56
CA LYS A 73 10.55 0.61 -1.51
C LYS A 73 9.98 0.47 -2.91
N LYS A 74 9.81 1.58 -3.65
CA LYS A 74 9.65 1.55 -5.11
C LYS A 74 10.83 0.73 -5.65
N ASN A 75 10.56 -0.39 -6.30
CA ASN A 75 11.56 -1.11 -7.08
C ASN A 75 11.89 -0.24 -8.29
N LEU A 76 12.72 0.78 -8.07
CA LEU A 76 13.28 1.57 -9.15
C LEU A 76 14.13 0.63 -10.01
N PRO A 77 13.98 0.64 -11.35
CA PRO A 77 14.87 -0.11 -12.21
C PRO A 77 16.31 0.32 -11.91
N LYS A 78 17.22 -0.66 -11.76
CA LYS A 78 18.64 -0.37 -11.57
C LYS A 78 19.09 0.54 -12.71
N SER A 79 19.51 1.77 -12.38
CA SER A 79 20.19 2.64 -13.32
C SER A 79 21.41 1.89 -13.84
N SER A 80 21.34 1.38 -15.07
CA SER A 80 22.50 0.92 -15.80
C SER A 80 23.28 2.18 -16.14
N ARG A 81 24.27 2.52 -15.31
CA ARG A 81 25.32 3.45 -15.69
C ARG A 81 26.08 2.79 -16.85
N TYR A 82 25.89 3.31 -18.04
CA TYR A 82 26.85 3.17 -19.14
C TYR A 82 28.04 4.07 -18.86
#